data_AF-A0A1J5RE60-F1
#
_entry.id   AF-A0A1J5RE60-F1
#
_cell.length_a   1.000
_cell.length_b   1.000
_cell.length_c   1.000
_cell.angle_alpha   90.00
_cell.angle_beta   90.00
_cell.angle_gamma   90.00
#
_symmetry.space_group_name_H-M   'P 1'
#
loop_
_entity.id
_entity.type
_entity.pdbx_description
1 polymer ?
#
loop_
_entity_poly.entity_id
_entity_poly.type
_entity_poly.pdbx_seq_one_letter_code
_entity_poly.pdbx_strand_id
1 'polypeptide(L)'
;MYKSKALLAALGAALAVSMLPVAHAAEGDIKQDTRDIRTDKRDITRDNRDMRQDTREKNADVRERNQDRRELSQDKREGNTAGAARERKELGRDNAGLRRDNHGLNKDRADRRNDKRELKKDRQERHRDKLAKRK
;
A
#
# COMPACT_ATOMS: atom_id res chain seq x y z
N MET A 1 -63.35 49.11 8.93
CA MET A 1 -63.43 49.65 10.30
C MET A 1 -62.13 49.30 11.02
N TYR A 2 -61.45 50.32 11.56
CA TYR A 2 -60.33 50.28 12.51
C TYR A 2 -58.96 49.79 12.01
N LYS A 3 -58.06 50.71 11.63
CA LYS A 3 -56.94 51.31 12.44
C LYS A 3 -55.70 50.36 12.41
N SER A 4 -54.47 50.74 12.08
CA SER A 4 -53.64 51.85 12.61
C SER A 4 -52.31 51.97 11.82
N LYS A 5 -51.66 53.14 11.97
CA LYS A 5 -50.39 53.61 11.41
C LYS A 5 -49.15 52.94 12.03
N ALA A 6 -48.05 52.77 11.28
CA ALA A 6 -46.65 52.96 11.73
C ALA A 6 -45.71 52.75 10.51
N LEU A 7 -45.06 53.80 9.97
CA LEU A 7 -43.79 54.41 10.40
C LEU A 7 -42.53 53.62 10.01
N LEU A 8 -41.78 54.23 9.09
CA LEU A 8 -40.32 54.15 8.88
C LEU A 8 -39.52 53.62 10.08
N ALA A 9 -38.62 52.68 9.83
CA ALA A 9 -37.25 52.73 10.34
C ALA A 9 -36.39 51.66 9.65
N ALA A 10 -35.56 52.09 8.70
CA ALA A 10 -34.32 51.40 8.42
C ALA A 10 -33.42 51.54 9.65
N LEU A 11 -32.97 50.44 10.24
CA LEU A 11 -31.90 50.42 11.23
C LEU A 11 -31.21 49.05 11.18
N GLY A 12 -29.94 49.08 10.78
CA GLY A 12 -29.11 47.89 10.62
C GLY A 12 -28.92 47.11 11.91
N ALA A 13 -28.70 45.81 11.76
CA ALA A 13 -28.07 44.97 12.76
C ALA A 13 -26.93 44.23 12.06
N ALA A 14 -25.72 44.48 12.56
CA ALA A 14 -24.45 44.01 12.03
C ALA A 14 -24.37 42.47 11.98
N LEU A 15 -23.86 41.95 10.86
CA LEU A 15 -23.30 40.62 10.76
C LEU A 15 -22.04 40.54 11.63
N ALA A 16 -22.20 40.30 12.92
CA ALA A 16 -21.12 39.81 13.77
C ALA A 16 -21.16 38.29 13.75
N VAL A 17 -20.71 37.69 12.64
CA VAL A 17 -20.29 36.28 12.65
C VAL A 17 -19.02 36.25 13.49
N SER A 18 -19.18 35.93 14.77
CA SER A 18 -18.08 35.65 15.67
C SER A 18 -17.29 34.46 15.13
N MET A 19 -16.16 34.75 14.50
CA MET A 19 -15.12 33.76 14.24
C MET A 19 -14.65 33.22 15.59
N LEU A 20 -15.17 32.07 15.99
CA LEU A 20 -14.53 31.26 17.01
C LEU A 20 -13.32 30.58 16.36
N PRO A 21 -12.08 30.80 16.84
CA PRO A 21 -10.94 30.03 16.38
C PRO A 21 -11.10 28.59 16.88
N VAL A 22 -11.33 27.65 15.97
CA VAL A 22 -11.26 26.22 16.28
C VAL A 22 -9.78 25.84 16.45
N ALA A 23 -9.24 26.14 17.62
CA ALA A 23 -7.88 25.79 18.01
C ALA A 23 -7.91 24.78 19.17
N HIS A 24 -8.56 23.63 18.99
CA HIS A 24 -8.57 22.56 20.00
C HIS A 24 -8.34 21.14 19.43
N ALA A 25 -7.93 21.00 18.15
CA ALA A 25 -7.78 19.68 17.51
C ALA A 25 -6.34 19.12 17.47
N ALA A 26 -5.30 19.91 17.74
CA ALA A 26 -3.92 19.52 17.34
C ALA A 26 -3.19 18.52 18.27
N GLU A 27 -3.67 18.22 19.49
CA GLU A 27 -2.98 17.34 20.45
C GLU A 27 -3.40 15.88 20.46
N GLY A 28 -4.63 15.60 20.05
CA GLY A 28 -5.03 14.25 19.65
C GLY A 28 -4.21 13.77 18.45
N ASP A 29 -4.06 14.62 17.43
CA ASP A 29 -3.40 14.31 16.16
C ASP A 29 -1.96 13.78 16.33
N ILE A 30 -1.05 14.53 16.95
CA ILE A 30 0.37 14.12 17.00
C ILE A 30 0.59 12.77 17.71
N LYS A 31 -0.22 12.46 18.72
CA LYS A 31 -0.17 11.17 19.44
C LYS A 31 -0.70 10.05 18.56
N GLN A 32 -1.79 10.32 17.83
CA GLN A 32 -2.38 9.41 16.86
C GLN A 32 -1.42 9.15 15.69
N ASP A 33 -0.89 10.19 15.03
CA ASP A 33 0.12 10.07 13.96
C ASP A 33 1.32 9.24 14.39
N THR A 34 1.77 9.39 15.64
CA THR A 34 2.91 8.63 16.16
C THR A 34 2.58 7.15 16.31
N ARG A 35 1.33 6.81 16.65
CA ARG A 35 0.85 5.42 16.69
C ARG A 35 0.72 4.86 15.28
N ASP A 36 0.13 5.62 14.36
CA ASP A 36 -0.12 5.18 12.97
C ASP A 36 1.21 4.94 12.25
N ILE A 37 2.16 5.89 12.32
CA ILE A 37 3.54 5.73 11.83
C ILE A 37 4.25 4.49 12.42
N ARG A 38 3.91 4.10 13.66
CA ARG A 38 4.48 2.88 14.28
C ARG A 38 3.84 1.62 13.70
N THR A 39 2.54 1.64 13.48
CA THR A 39 1.78 0.56 12.84
C THR A 39 2.28 0.35 11.41
N ASP A 40 2.35 1.39 10.59
CA ASP A 40 2.82 1.28 9.19
C ASP A 40 4.24 0.72 9.09
N LYS A 41 5.12 1.08 10.02
CA LYS A 41 6.47 0.50 10.09
C LYS A 41 6.44 -1.00 10.36
N ARG A 42 5.53 -1.46 11.22
CA ARG A 42 5.39 -2.88 11.55
C ARG A 42 4.83 -3.64 10.35
N ASP A 43 3.84 -3.07 9.67
CA ASP A 43 3.22 -3.67 8.50
C ASP A 43 4.22 -3.78 7.34
N ILE A 44 4.92 -2.69 7.01
CA ILE A 44 6.03 -2.73 6.03
C ILE A 44 7.09 -3.79 6.41
N THR A 45 7.36 -3.98 7.69
CA THR A 45 8.32 -5.01 8.14
C THR A 45 7.79 -6.42 7.90
N ARG A 46 6.50 -6.65 8.12
CA ARG A 46 5.80 -7.90 7.81
C ARG A 46 5.80 -8.16 6.31
N ASP A 47 5.40 -7.19 5.49
CA ASP A 47 5.38 -7.34 4.02
C ASP A 47 6.77 -7.67 3.47
N ASN A 48 7.83 -7.08 4.06
CA ASN A 48 9.20 -7.42 3.68
C ASN A 48 9.60 -8.84 4.06
N ARG A 49 9.04 -9.42 5.12
CA ARG A 49 9.26 -10.82 5.48
C ARG A 49 8.51 -11.72 4.51
N ASP A 50 7.27 -11.41 4.20
CA ASP A 50 6.42 -12.21 3.34
C ASP A 50 6.99 -12.23 1.91
N MET A 51 7.36 -11.08 1.34
CA MET A 51 8.09 -11.02 0.06
C MET A 51 9.39 -11.81 0.03
N ARG A 52 10.10 -11.92 1.17
CA ARG A 52 11.33 -12.73 1.25
C ARG A 52 11.00 -14.22 1.22
N GLN A 53 9.90 -14.63 1.85
CA GLN A 53 9.41 -16.00 1.78
C GLN A 53 8.96 -16.33 0.35
N ASP A 54 8.12 -15.50 -0.27
CA ASP A 54 7.66 -15.70 -1.65
C ASP A 54 8.83 -15.75 -2.64
N THR A 55 9.86 -14.94 -2.41
CA THR A 55 11.09 -14.99 -3.23
C THR A 55 11.84 -16.32 -3.05
N ARG A 56 11.83 -16.91 -1.85
CA ARG A 56 12.46 -18.23 -1.59
C ARG A 56 11.67 -19.34 -2.26
N GLU A 57 10.35 -19.32 -2.14
CA GLU A 57 9.43 -20.29 -2.78
C GLU A 57 9.59 -20.26 -4.30
N LYS A 58 9.50 -19.07 -4.92
CA LYS A 58 9.79 -18.89 -6.35
C LYS A 58 11.17 -19.43 -6.76
N ASN A 59 12.18 -19.27 -5.90
CA ASN A 59 13.52 -19.81 -6.20
C ASN A 59 13.57 -21.34 -6.12
N ALA A 60 12.72 -21.98 -5.31
CA ALA A 60 12.54 -23.42 -5.31
C ALA A 60 11.90 -23.87 -6.62
N ASP A 61 10.81 -23.23 -7.05
CA ASP A 61 10.12 -23.52 -8.31
C ASP A 61 11.06 -23.34 -9.52
N VAL A 62 11.94 -22.33 -9.48
CA VAL A 62 12.99 -22.13 -10.49
C VAL A 62 13.96 -23.32 -10.57
N ARG A 63 14.26 -23.97 -9.43
CA ARG A 63 15.13 -25.16 -9.39
C ARG A 63 14.42 -26.37 -9.96
N GLU A 64 13.17 -26.60 -9.59
CA GLU A 64 12.33 -27.68 -10.12
C GLU A 64 12.21 -27.58 -11.64
N ARG A 65 11.79 -26.42 -12.16
CA ARG A 65 11.78 -26.15 -13.60
C ARG A 65 13.13 -26.39 -14.28
N ASN A 66 14.25 -26.09 -13.60
CA ASN A 66 15.57 -26.34 -14.17
C ASN A 66 15.92 -27.84 -14.21
N GLN A 67 15.39 -28.62 -13.29
CA GLN A 67 15.50 -30.07 -13.26
C GLN A 67 14.70 -30.68 -14.42
N ASP A 68 13.41 -30.34 -14.58
CA ASP A 68 12.58 -30.77 -15.72
C ASP A 68 13.22 -30.43 -17.06
N ARG A 69 13.91 -29.28 -17.14
CA ARG A 69 14.64 -28.88 -18.35
C ARG A 69 15.81 -29.82 -18.65
N ARG A 70 16.49 -30.34 -17.63
CA ARG A 70 17.58 -31.31 -17.78
C ARG A 70 17.02 -32.67 -18.18
N GLU A 71 15.95 -33.11 -17.53
CA GLU A 71 15.24 -34.37 -17.82
C GLU A 71 14.71 -34.36 -19.26
N LEU A 72 14.09 -33.26 -19.70
CA LEU A 72 13.70 -33.05 -21.09
C LEU A 72 14.87 -33.19 -22.06
N SER A 73 16.03 -32.65 -21.70
CA SER A 73 17.22 -32.74 -22.56
C SER A 73 17.76 -34.17 -22.61
N GLN A 74 17.63 -34.94 -21.52
CA GLN A 74 18.04 -36.33 -21.46
C GLN A 74 17.10 -37.21 -22.28
N ASP A 75 15.78 -37.11 -22.06
CA ASP A 75 14.77 -37.85 -22.82
C ASP A 75 14.90 -37.63 -24.33
N LYS A 76 15.16 -36.39 -24.74
CA LYS A 76 15.42 -36.07 -26.15
C LYS A 76 16.66 -36.76 -26.72
N ARG A 77 17.73 -36.91 -25.92
CA ARG A 77 18.96 -37.60 -26.34
C ARG A 77 18.75 -39.10 -26.44
N GLU A 78 17.98 -39.66 -25.52
CA GLU A 78 17.65 -41.08 -25.47
C GLU A 78 16.54 -41.49 -26.46
N GLY A 79 15.92 -40.52 -27.14
CA GLY A 79 14.82 -40.77 -28.08
C GLY A 79 13.49 -41.06 -27.38
N ASN A 80 13.40 -40.86 -26.07
CA ASN A 80 12.18 -41.01 -25.28
C ASN A 80 11.21 -39.84 -25.56
N THR A 81 10.42 -39.96 -26.62
CA THR A 81 9.46 -38.93 -27.02
C THR A 81 8.33 -38.75 -26.01
N ALA A 82 7.92 -39.82 -25.32
CA ALA A 82 6.86 -39.79 -24.33
C ALA A 82 7.30 -39.04 -23.06
N GLY A 83 8.50 -39.32 -22.54
CA GLY A 83 9.10 -38.56 -21.44
C GLY A 83 9.27 -37.10 -21.81
N ALA A 84 9.89 -36.81 -22.95
CA ALA A 84 10.08 -35.44 -23.42
C ALA A 84 8.76 -34.65 -23.60
N ALA A 85 7.65 -35.32 -23.90
CA ALA A 85 6.33 -34.68 -23.97
C ALA A 85 5.77 -34.33 -22.58
N ARG A 86 6.00 -35.20 -21.58
CA ARG A 86 5.62 -34.94 -20.18
C ARG A 86 6.42 -33.77 -19.62
N GLU A 87 7.74 -33.79 -19.75
CA GLU A 87 8.62 -32.71 -19.28
C GLU A 87 8.27 -31.35 -19.90
N ARG A 88 7.92 -31.31 -21.20
CA ARG A 88 7.45 -30.06 -21.83
C ARG A 88 6.17 -29.51 -21.19
N LYS A 89 5.27 -30.39 -20.76
CA LYS A 89 4.00 -30.01 -20.12
C LYS A 89 4.26 -29.48 -18.72
N GLU A 90 5.14 -30.12 -17.96
CA GLU A 90 5.54 -29.72 -16.60
C GLU A 90 6.25 -28.36 -16.64
N LEU A 91 7.26 -28.21 -17.50
CA LEU A 91 7.87 -26.91 -17.79
C LEU A 91 6.86 -25.81 -18.16
N GLY A 92 5.80 -26.16 -18.89
CA GLY A 92 4.73 -25.23 -19.22
C GLY A 92 3.97 -24.74 -17.98
N ARG A 93 3.67 -25.65 -17.05
CA ARG A 93 3.00 -25.36 -15.77
C ARG A 93 3.90 -24.53 -14.86
N ASP A 94 5.16 -24.91 -14.73
CA ASP A 94 6.13 -24.19 -13.91
C ASP A 94 6.36 -22.77 -14.41
N ASN A 95 6.53 -22.60 -15.72
CA ASN A 95 6.67 -21.28 -16.30
C ASN A 95 5.42 -20.42 -16.09
N ALA A 96 4.22 -21.02 -16.08
CA ALA A 96 2.99 -20.30 -15.76
C ALA A 96 2.92 -19.93 -14.27
N GLY A 97 3.34 -20.83 -13.36
CA GLY A 97 3.51 -20.55 -11.93
C GLY A 97 4.45 -19.38 -11.69
N LEU A 98 5.69 -19.49 -12.14
CA LEU A 98 6.72 -18.46 -12.01
C LEU A 98 6.31 -17.09 -12.58
N ARG A 99 5.49 -17.07 -13.64
CA ARG A 99 4.93 -15.81 -14.18
C ARG A 99 3.97 -15.16 -13.19
N ARG A 100 3.09 -15.95 -12.56
CA ARG A 100 2.17 -15.47 -11.53
C ARG A 100 2.93 -14.97 -10.30
N ASP A 101 3.93 -15.72 -9.84
CA ASP A 101 4.70 -15.32 -8.65
C ASP A 101 5.50 -14.05 -8.90
N ASN A 102 6.11 -13.92 -10.09
CA ASN A 102 6.77 -12.68 -10.48
C ASN A 102 5.79 -11.51 -10.59
N HIS A 103 4.56 -11.73 -11.04
CA HIS A 103 3.53 -10.69 -11.06
C HIS A 103 3.12 -10.27 -9.64
N GLY A 104 2.85 -11.23 -8.76
CA GLY A 104 2.53 -11.00 -7.34
C GLY A 104 3.63 -10.21 -6.64
N LEU A 105 4.87 -10.72 -6.67
CA LEU A 105 6.03 -10.03 -6.08
C LEU A 105 6.24 -8.61 -6.61
N ASN A 106 5.94 -8.37 -7.90
CA ASN A 106 6.07 -7.03 -8.46
C ASN A 106 4.98 -6.08 -7.94
N LYS A 107 3.76 -6.58 -7.74
CA LYS A 107 2.68 -5.83 -7.09
C LYS A 107 3.04 -5.50 -5.64
N ASP A 108 3.45 -6.49 -4.85
CA ASP A 108 3.84 -6.28 -3.43
C ASP A 108 4.99 -5.28 -3.30
N ARG A 109 5.94 -5.31 -4.25
CA ARG A 109 7.02 -4.33 -4.31
C ARG A 109 6.53 -2.91 -4.60
N ALA A 110 5.50 -2.76 -5.43
CA ALA A 110 4.89 -1.49 -5.77
C ALA A 110 4.09 -0.94 -4.59
N ASP A 111 3.28 -1.77 -3.95
CA ASP A 111 2.47 -1.42 -2.78
C ASP A 111 3.38 -0.97 -1.62
N ARG A 112 4.38 -1.77 -1.25
CA ARG A 112 5.39 -1.37 -0.25
C ARG A 112 6.09 -0.05 -0.60
N ARG A 113 6.31 0.24 -1.88
CA ARG A 113 6.94 1.51 -2.30
C ARG A 113 6.01 2.69 -2.02
N ASN A 114 4.70 2.51 -2.21
CA ASN A 114 3.69 3.51 -1.89
C ASN A 114 3.58 3.70 -0.38
N ASP A 115 3.49 2.63 0.41
CA ASP A 115 3.42 2.71 1.88
C ASP A 115 4.63 3.46 2.45
N LYS A 116 5.84 3.19 1.90
CA LYS A 116 7.05 3.93 2.29
C LYS A 116 7.00 5.42 1.94
N ARG A 117 6.29 5.81 0.87
CA ARG A 117 6.11 7.21 0.49
C ARG A 117 5.10 7.89 1.40
N GLU A 118 4.00 7.22 1.72
CA GLU A 118 2.96 7.70 2.64
C GLU A 118 3.55 7.90 4.04
N LEU A 119 4.21 6.87 4.57
CA LEU A 119 4.94 6.94 5.84
C LEU A 119 5.99 8.07 5.90
N LYS A 120 6.54 8.48 4.75
CA LYS A 120 7.45 9.63 4.69
C LYS A 120 6.67 10.95 4.82
N LYS A 121 5.51 11.07 4.19
CA LYS A 121 4.63 12.24 4.29
C LYS A 121 4.10 12.39 5.72
N ASP A 122 3.59 11.33 6.33
CA ASP A 122 3.04 11.38 7.71
C ASP A 122 4.11 11.82 8.71
N ARG A 123 5.35 11.35 8.52
CA ARG A 123 6.49 11.80 9.34
C ARG A 123 6.79 13.29 9.17
N GLN A 124 6.64 13.83 7.96
CA GLN A 124 6.85 15.24 7.66
C GLN A 124 5.71 16.11 8.23
N GLU A 125 4.46 15.68 8.06
CA GLU A 125 3.26 16.36 8.58
C GLU A 125 3.31 16.46 10.10
N ARG A 126 3.45 15.32 10.78
CA ARG A 126 3.65 15.29 12.23
C ARG A 126 4.84 16.14 12.69
N HIS A 127 5.91 16.25 11.90
CA HIS A 127 7.04 17.12 12.23
C HIS A 127 6.64 18.61 12.14
N ARG A 128 5.88 19.00 11.12
CA ARG A 128 5.33 20.36 10.99
C ARG A 128 4.38 20.69 12.15
N ASP A 129 3.51 19.77 12.54
CA ASP A 129 2.56 20.00 13.65
C ASP A 129 3.29 20.19 14.97
N LYS A 130 4.35 19.41 15.19
CA LYS A 130 5.25 19.60 16.33
C LYS A 130 5.92 20.97 16.33
N LEU A 131 6.31 21.50 15.16
CA LEU A 131 6.91 22.84 15.06
C LEU A 131 5.87 23.94 15.27
N ALA A 132 4.65 23.77 14.74
CA ALA A 132 3.56 24.73 14.90
C ALA A 132 3.18 24.91 16.37
N LYS A 133 3.21 23.83 17.16
CA LYS A 133 2.95 23.89 18.61
C LYS A 133 4.05 24.53 19.46
N ARG A 134 5.26 24.69 18.91
CA ARG A 134 6.39 25.30 19.62
C ARG A 134 6.43 26.82 19.46
N LYS A 135 5.59 27.37 18.58
CA LYS A 135 5.41 28.81 18.36
C LYS A 135 4.19 29.30 19.12
#